data_AF-A0A376SBE4-F1
#
_entry.id   AF-A0A376SBE4-F1
#
_cell.length_a   1.000
_cell.length_b   1.000
_cell.length_c   1.000
_cell.angle_alpha   90.00
_cell.angle_beta   90.00
_cell.angle_gamma   90.00
#
_symmetry.space_group_name_H-M   'P 1'
#
loop_
_entity.id
_entity.type
_entity.pdbx_description
1 polymer ?
#
loop_
_entity_poly.entity_id
_entity_poly.type
_entity_poly.pdbx_seq_one_letter_code
_entity_poly.pdbx_strand_id
1 'polypeptide(L)'
;MTTEELAECLGVAKQTVNRWIREKGWKTEKFPGVKGGRARLILVDTQVCEFIQNTPAFHNTPMLLEAEEPLAEYAPGIRTPAYRQSSAQ
;
A
#
# COMPACT_ATOMS: atom_id res chain seq x y z
N MET A 1 2.41 16.17 9.21
CA MET A 1 2.86 14.95 8.49
C MET A 1 3.71 15.37 7.30
N THR A 2 4.79 14.68 6.97
CA THR A 2 5.63 14.99 5.81
C THR A 2 4.99 14.52 4.50
N THR A 3 5.48 15.04 3.37
CA THR A 3 5.06 14.57 2.04
C THR A 3 5.41 13.11 1.78
N GLU A 4 6.55 12.64 2.32
CA GLU A 4 6.95 11.23 2.23
C GLU A 4 5.97 10.33 2.99
N GLU A 5 5.74 10.60 4.27
CA GLU A 5 4.84 9.80 5.11
C GLU A 5 3.41 9.76 4.55
N LEU A 6 2.94 10.89 4.00
CA LEU A 6 1.64 10.93 3.35
C LEU A 6 1.62 10.02 2.12
N ALA A 7 2.64 10.10 1.27
CA ALA A 7 2.75 9.28 0.07
C ALA A 7 2.80 7.77 0.40
N GLU A 8 3.56 7.40 1.44
CA GLU A 8 3.66 6.02 1.93
C GLU A 8 2.33 5.51 2.49
N CYS A 9 1.65 6.30 3.33
CA CYS A 9 0.34 5.97 3.89
C CYS A 9 -0.73 5.78 2.80
N LEU A 10 -0.62 6.55 1.72
CA LEU A 10 -1.51 6.50 0.57
C LEU A 10 -1.19 5.40 -0.45
N GLY A 11 0.01 4.82 -0.40
CA GLY A 11 0.53 3.96 -1.48
C GLY A 11 0.69 4.70 -2.83
N VAL A 12 0.86 6.03 -2.83
CA VAL A 12 1.04 6.82 -4.05
C VAL A 12 2.45 7.38 -4.15
N ALA A 13 2.86 7.78 -5.36
CA ALA A 13 4.13 8.48 -5.53
C ALA A 13 4.11 9.87 -4.87
N LYS A 14 5.24 10.29 -4.30
CA LYS A 14 5.44 11.66 -3.76
C LYS A 14 5.09 12.77 -4.75
N GLN A 15 5.27 12.52 -6.06
CA GLN A 15 4.89 13.46 -7.12
C GLN A 15 3.37 13.74 -7.13
N THR A 16 2.56 12.71 -6.87
CA THR A 16 1.10 12.82 -6.78
C THR A 16 0.69 13.71 -5.62
N VAL A 17 1.31 13.52 -4.45
CA VAL A 17 1.09 14.38 -3.27
C VAL A 17 1.50 15.83 -3.56
N ASN A 18 2.67 16.05 -4.16
CA ASN A 18 3.11 17.39 -4.55
C ASN A 18 2.16 18.07 -5.54
N ARG A 19 1.58 17.29 -6.47
CA ARG A 19 0.56 17.77 -7.39
C ARG A 19 -0.68 18.23 -6.63
N TRP A 20 -1.21 17.42 -5.70
CA TRP A 20 -2.37 17.79 -4.90
C TRP A 20 -2.12 19.01 -4.01
N ILE A 21 -0.93 19.14 -3.42
CA ILE A 21 -0.55 20.34 -2.66
C ILE A 21 -0.69 21.60 -3.52
N ARG A 22 -0.30 21.54 -4.81
CA ARG A 22 -0.43 22.66 -5.74
C ARG A 22 -1.87 22.87 -6.21
N GLU A 23 -2.59 21.80 -6.56
CA GLU A 23 -3.97 21.88 -7.08
C GLU A 23 -4.96 22.33 -6.00
N LYS A 24 -4.77 21.89 -4.75
CA LYS A 24 -5.65 22.20 -3.62
C LYS A 24 -5.13 23.32 -2.73
N GLY A 25 -3.92 23.82 -2.97
CA GLY A 25 -3.32 24.89 -2.18
C GLY A 25 -3.10 24.51 -0.72
N TRP A 26 -2.72 23.27 -0.43
CA TRP A 26 -2.53 22.80 0.95
C TRP A 26 -1.41 23.57 1.65
N LYS A 27 -1.66 23.94 2.91
CA LYS A 27 -0.69 24.64 3.73
C LYS A 27 0.49 23.73 4.04
N THR A 28 1.70 24.23 3.78
CA THR A 28 2.94 23.54 4.10
C THR A 28 3.86 24.43 4.93
N GLU A 29 4.52 23.85 5.92
CA GLU A 29 5.51 24.51 6.76
C GLU A 29 6.88 23.87 6.57
N LYS A 30 7.95 24.64 6.84
CA LYS A 30 9.31 24.12 6.80
C LYS A 30 9.53 23.21 8.00
N PHE A 31 10.09 22.03 7.78
CA PHE A 31 10.44 21.13 8.88
C PHE A 31 11.83 21.49 9.43
N PRO A 32 11.95 22.04 10.66
CA PRO A 32 13.24 22.40 11.23
C PRO A 32 14.04 21.14 11.58
N GLY A 33 15.37 21.18 11.40
CA GLY A 33 16.27 20.10 11.82
C GLY A 33 16.51 18.98 10.80
N VAL A 34 15.93 19.05 9.60
CA VAL A 34 16.22 18.07 8.54
C VAL A 34 17.55 18.36 7.85
N LYS A 35 18.38 17.32 7.68
CA LYS A 35 19.65 17.39 6.95
C LYS A 35 19.36 17.79 5.49
N GLY A 36 19.70 19.02 5.12
CA GLY A 36 19.47 19.59 3.79
C GLY A 36 18.28 20.55 3.67
N GLY A 37 17.52 20.82 4.75
CA GLY A 37 16.56 21.94 4.85
C GLY A 37 15.38 21.95 3.87
N ARG A 38 15.17 20.86 3.12
CA ARG A 38 14.17 20.78 2.03
C ARG A 38 12.86 20.10 2.41
N ALA A 39 12.79 19.42 3.54
CA ALA A 39 11.56 18.76 3.96
C ALA A 39 10.50 19.78 4.39
N ARG A 40 9.24 19.44 4.08
CA ARG A 40 8.07 20.24 4.42
C ARG A 40 7.04 19.38 5.13
N LEU A 41 6.42 19.94 6.15
CA LEU A 41 5.25 19.38 6.79
C LEU A 41 4.01 19.90 6.08
N ILE A 42 3.07 19.00 5.82
CA ILE A 42 1.72 19.32 5.39
C ILE A 42 0.86 19.40 6.65
N LEU A 43 0.07 20.48 6.75
CA LEU A 43 -0.99 20.59 7.74
C LEU A 43 -2.17 19.73 7.28
N VAL A 44 -2.44 18.64 8.01
CA VAL A 44 -3.57 17.75 7.73
C VAL A 44 -4.81 18.33 8.40
N ASP A 45 -5.49 19.23 7.68
CA ASP A 45 -6.77 19.82 8.10
C ASP A 45 -7.95 18.96 7.59
N THR A 46 -9.17 19.32 7.97
CA THR A 46 -10.44 18.72 7.55
C THR A 46 -10.52 18.58 6.02
N GLN A 47 -10.12 19.62 5.27
CA GLN A 47 -10.11 19.57 3.80
C GLN A 47 -9.16 18.50 3.24
N VAL A 48 -8.03 18.25 3.91
CA VAL A 48 -7.06 17.23 3.50
C VAL A 48 -7.66 15.85 3.78
N CYS A 49 -8.23 15.64 4.96
CA CYS A 49 -8.92 14.40 5.33
C CYS A 49 -10.12 14.09 4.45
N GLU A 50 -10.96 15.08 4.13
CA GLU A 50 -12.11 14.89 3.23
C GLU A 50 -11.66 14.55 1.82
N PHE A 51 -10.64 15.24 1.30
CA PHE A 51 -10.10 14.94 -0.02
C PHE A 51 -9.54 13.52 -0.08
N ILE A 52 -8.80 13.12 0.95
CA ILE A 52 -8.28 11.77 1.15
C ILE A 52 -9.42 10.75 1.08
N GLN A 53 -10.46 10.90 1.90
CA GLN A 53 -11.60 9.98 1.95
C GLN A 53 -12.38 9.88 0.64
N ASN A 54 -12.43 10.96 -0.15
CA ASN A 54 -13.13 10.98 -1.44
C ASN A 54 -12.23 10.54 -2.62
N THR A 55 -10.93 10.33 -2.41
CA THR A 55 -10.01 9.97 -3.48
C THR A 55 -9.92 8.46 -3.65
N PRO A 56 -10.28 7.91 -4.82
CA PRO A 56 -10.32 6.45 -5.02
C PRO A 56 -8.97 5.75 -5.00
N ALA A 57 -7.87 6.50 -4.98
CA ALA A 57 -6.53 5.95 -4.72
C ALA A 57 -6.45 5.26 -3.34
N PHE A 58 -7.31 5.62 -2.37
CA PHE A 58 -7.41 4.92 -1.08
C PHE A 58 -8.00 3.51 -1.19
N HIS A 59 -8.92 3.29 -2.13
CA HIS A 59 -9.65 2.03 -2.23
C HIS A 59 -8.78 0.88 -2.74
N ASN A 60 -7.57 1.17 -3.26
CA ASN A 60 -6.60 0.20 -3.76
C ASN A 60 -5.39 0.06 -2.82
N THR A 61 -5.62 0.02 -1.50
CA THR A 61 -4.67 -0.65 -0.61
C THR A 61 -5.09 -2.11 -0.44
N PRO A 62 -4.55 -3.06 -1.22
CA PRO A 62 -4.61 -4.47 -0.85
C PRO A 62 -3.58 -4.70 0.26
N MET A 63 -3.84 -4.21 1.48
CA MET A 63 -2.91 -4.42 2.59
C MET A 63 -3.53 -5.13 3.80
N LEU A 64 -4.71 -5.74 3.66
CA LEU A 64 -5.26 -6.56 4.75
C LEU A 64 -6.12 -7.76 4.37
N LEU A 65 -6.41 -8.00 3.09
CA LEU A 65 -7.25 -9.16 2.70
C LEU A 65 -6.49 -10.40 2.24
N GLU A 66 -5.16 -10.34 2.07
CA GLU A 66 -4.40 -11.46 1.49
C GLU A 66 -3.76 -12.38 2.56
N ALA A 67 -4.09 -12.18 3.83
CA ALA A 67 -3.63 -13.04 4.93
C ALA A 67 -4.62 -14.17 5.29
N GLU A 68 -5.72 -14.32 4.55
CA GLU A 68 -6.52 -15.55 4.60
C GLU A 68 -5.85 -16.56 3.66
N GLU A 69 -4.85 -17.28 4.19
CA GLU A 69 -4.40 -18.51 3.54
C GLU A 69 -5.65 -19.36 3.25
N PRO A 70 -5.86 -19.84 2.00
CA PRO A 70 -6.89 -20.83 1.77
C PRO A 70 -6.54 -22.03 2.65
N LEU A 71 -7.39 -22.31 3.64
CA LEU A 71 -7.35 -23.53 4.45
C LEU A 71 -7.10 -24.68 3.48
N ALA A 72 -5.88 -25.23 3.50
CA ALA A 72 -5.55 -26.38 2.68
C ALA A 72 -6.53 -27.49 3.07
N GLU A 73 -7.50 -27.75 2.21
CA GLU A 73 -8.45 -28.84 2.39
C GLU A 73 -7.66 -30.13 2.21
N TYR A 74 -7.09 -30.60 3.31
CA TYR A 74 -6.38 -31.85 3.40
C TYR A 74 -7.43 -32.95 3.25
N ALA A 75 -7.76 -33.32 2.02
CA ALA A 75 -8.61 -34.46 1.75
C ALA A 75 -7.85 -35.74 2.17
N PRO A 76 -8.25 -36.44 3.24
CA PRO A 76 -7.61 -37.68 3.61
C PRO A 76 -8.28 -38.81 2.84
N GLY A 77 -7.56 -39.32 1.84
CA GLY A 77 -7.69 -40.71 1.41
C GLY A 77 -8.51 -40.94 0.16
N ILE A 78 -7.82 -41.20 -0.95
CA ILE A 78 -8.07 -42.45 -1.68
C ILE A 78 -6.73 -43.17 -1.86
N ARG A 79 -6.76 -44.43 -1.42
CA ARG A 79 -5.69 -45.39 -1.29
C ARG A 79 -5.31 -45.92 -2.68
N THR A 80 -4.01 -45.85 -3.05
CA THR A 80 -3.22 -46.86 -3.83
C THR A 80 -3.72 -47.34 -5.22
N PRO A 81 -2.91 -48.02 -6.06
CA PRO A 81 -1.53 -48.47 -5.87
C PRO A 81 -0.52 -48.04 -6.95
N ALA A 82 0.73 -48.16 -6.54
CA ALA A 82 1.94 -48.15 -7.34
C ALA A 82 1.98 -49.26 -8.42
N TYR A 83 2.98 -49.10 -9.31
CA TYR A 83 3.48 -50.00 -10.35
C TYR A 83 2.88 -49.87 -11.77
N ARG A 84 3.63 -49.17 -12.63
CA ARG A 84 3.92 -49.70 -13.97
C ARG A 84 5.41 -49.67 -14.24
N GLN A 85 5.84 -50.78 -14.83
CA GLN A 85 7.17 -51.32 -14.87
C GLN A 85 8.10 -50.53 -15.80
N SER A 86 9.32 -50.30 -15.34
CA SER A 86 10.48 -50.14 -16.19
C SER A 86 10.84 -51.50 -16.79
N SER A 87 10.66 -51.67 -18.09
CA SER A 87 11.32 -52.72 -18.88
C SER A 87 12.29 -52.05 -19.83
N ALA A 88 13.56 -52.06 -19.42
CA ALA A 88 14.71 -51.90 -20.29
C ALA A 88 15.16 -53.29 -20.76
N GLN A 89 15.69 -53.31 -21.99
CA GLN A 89 16.26 -54.42 -22.77
C GLN A 89 15.29 -55.24 -23.63
#